data_AF-R6K5V0-F1
#
_entry.id   AF-R6K5V0-F1
#
_cell.length_a   1.000
_cell.length_b   1.000
_cell.length_c   1.000
_cell.angle_alpha   90.00
_cell.angle_beta   90.00
_cell.angle_gamma   90.00
#
_symmetry.space_group_name_H-M   'P 1'
#
loop_
_entity.id
_entity.type
_entity.pdbx_description
1 polymer ?
#
loop_
_entity_poly.entity_id
_entity_poly.type
_entity_poly.pdbx_seq_one_letter_code
_entity_poly.pdbx_strand_id
1 'polypeptide(L)'
;MIINTGMRTDIPAFYGEWFINRIKEGYVLVRNPYNPNQITRYNLNPQVVDLIGFCTKNPKPMLRYMEYLQPYGQYWFVTITPYGKEIEPLVPDWRNVTDDFIRLSRIVGVDSIGWRYDPMFIYDTYTIERHLHDFEEIASRLKGYTNTCVISFIDLYSKVMHNFPEVKSVSQSSLTITYWRGWIW
;
A
#
# COMPACT_ATOMS: atom_id res chain seq x y z
N MET A 1 -3.18 -14.50 -15.39
CA MET A 1 -3.55 -14.49 -13.95
C MET A 1 -2.98 -13.26 -13.25
N ILE A 2 -3.71 -12.66 -12.30
CA ILE A 2 -3.22 -11.58 -11.46
C ILE A 2 -3.00 -12.09 -10.03
N ILE A 3 -1.83 -11.81 -9.44
CA ILE A 3 -1.51 -12.13 -8.06
C ILE A 3 -1.52 -10.85 -7.23
N ASN A 4 -2.43 -10.75 -6.26
CA ASN A 4 -2.43 -9.66 -5.29
C ASN A 4 -1.72 -10.10 -4.00
N THR A 5 -0.62 -9.43 -3.68
CA THR A 5 0.24 -9.74 -2.53
C THR A 5 -0.10 -8.90 -1.28
N GLY A 6 -0.82 -7.79 -1.44
CA GLY A 6 -0.98 -6.75 -0.42
C GLY A 6 -2.12 -6.94 0.59
N MET A 7 -2.85 -8.05 0.55
CA MET A 7 -4.10 -8.21 1.34
C MET A 7 -3.89 -8.80 2.74
N ARG A 8 -2.74 -9.40 3.04
CA ARG A 8 -2.52 -10.10 4.33
C ARG A 8 -1.34 -9.56 5.12
N THR A 9 -0.36 -9.02 4.42
CA THR A 9 0.86 -8.46 5.01
C THR A 9 1.53 -7.57 3.98
N ASP A 10 2.30 -6.60 4.47
CA ASP A 10 3.18 -5.78 3.66
C ASP A 10 4.41 -6.60 3.26
N ILE A 11 4.28 -7.41 2.19
CA ILE A 11 5.38 -8.23 1.67
C ILE A 11 6.60 -7.37 1.31
N PRO A 12 6.46 -6.22 0.61
CA PRO A 12 7.60 -5.37 0.30
C PRO A 12 8.38 -4.87 1.53
N ALA A 13 7.70 -4.52 2.60
CA ALA A 13 8.36 -4.03 3.82
C ALA A 13 9.04 -5.13 4.64
N PHE A 14 8.47 -6.33 4.70
CA PHE A 14 8.87 -7.34 5.69
C PHE A 14 9.35 -8.68 5.12
N TYR A 15 8.91 -9.06 3.92
CA TYR A 15 9.07 -10.42 3.40
C TYR A 15 9.62 -10.46 1.96
N GLY A 16 10.40 -9.44 1.56
CA GLY A 16 10.96 -9.37 0.21
C GLY A 16 11.78 -10.60 -0.18
N GLU A 17 12.75 -10.99 0.65
CA GLU A 17 13.58 -12.18 0.40
C GLU A 17 12.74 -13.47 0.29
N TRP A 18 11.80 -13.67 1.22
CA TRP A 18 10.90 -14.82 1.19
C TRP A 18 10.10 -14.87 -0.11
N PHE A 19 9.58 -13.73 -0.56
CA PHE A 19 8.77 -13.66 -1.77
C PHE A 19 9.60 -13.97 -3.01
N ILE A 20 10.82 -13.45 -3.11
CA ILE A 20 11.73 -13.76 -4.21
C ILE A 20 12.09 -15.25 -4.25
N ASN A 21 12.25 -15.89 -3.10
CA ASN A 21 12.46 -17.34 -3.07
C ASN A 21 11.25 -18.11 -3.65
N ARG A 22 10.02 -17.65 -3.41
CA ARG A 22 8.80 -18.22 -4.04
C ARG A 22 8.73 -17.96 -5.53
N ILE A 23 9.14 -16.77 -5.99
CA ILE A 23 9.26 -16.44 -7.43
C ILE A 23 10.24 -17.40 -8.10
N LYS A 24 11.42 -17.61 -7.50
CA LYS A 24 12.44 -18.54 -8.02
C LYS A 24 11.97 -19.99 -8.05
N GLU A 25 11.21 -20.43 -7.04
CA GLU A 25 10.61 -21.76 -7.00
C GLU A 25 9.42 -21.93 -7.96
N GLY A 26 8.84 -20.83 -8.44
CA GLY A 26 7.75 -20.82 -9.40
C GLY A 26 6.38 -21.15 -8.81
N TYR A 27 6.23 -21.18 -7.47
CA TYR A 27 4.93 -21.37 -6.83
C TYR A 27 4.90 -20.82 -5.39
N VAL A 28 3.69 -20.65 -4.86
CA VAL A 28 3.47 -20.37 -3.43
C VAL A 28 2.28 -21.17 -2.91
N LEU A 29 2.38 -21.60 -1.65
CA LEU A 29 1.29 -22.24 -0.92
C LEU A 29 0.64 -21.22 0.00
N VAL A 30 -0.68 -21.08 -0.12
CA VAL A 30 -1.46 -20.14 0.68
C VAL A 30 -2.56 -20.91 1.40
N ARG A 31 -2.59 -20.75 2.73
CA ARG A 31 -3.64 -21.32 3.57
C ARG A 31 -4.90 -20.48 3.49
N ASN A 32 -6.07 -21.11 3.40
CA ASN A 32 -7.35 -20.40 3.48
C ASN A 32 -7.54 -19.87 4.93
N PRO A 33 -7.82 -18.57 5.12
CA PRO A 33 -8.00 -17.99 6.46
C PRO A 33 -9.22 -18.54 7.20
N TYR A 34 -10.25 -19.00 6.48
CA TYR A 34 -11.49 -19.54 7.05
C TYR A 34 -11.47 -21.07 7.19
N ASN A 35 -10.59 -21.76 6.45
CA ASN A 35 -10.40 -23.20 6.57
C ASN A 35 -8.90 -23.54 6.53
N PRO A 36 -8.25 -23.63 7.70
CA PRO A 36 -6.81 -23.85 7.77
C PRO A 36 -6.33 -25.14 7.08
N ASN A 37 -7.17 -26.17 6.97
CA ASN A 37 -6.78 -27.43 6.32
C ASN A 37 -6.77 -27.33 4.79
N GLN A 38 -7.38 -26.28 4.23
CA GLN A 38 -7.34 -26.02 2.81
C GLN A 38 -6.10 -25.18 2.45
N ILE A 39 -5.21 -25.78 1.67
CA ILE A 39 -4.00 -25.14 1.15
C ILE A 39 -4.12 -25.06 -0.37
N THR A 40 -4.05 -23.84 -0.89
CA THR A 40 -4.06 -23.58 -2.34
C THR A 40 -2.64 -23.37 -2.82
N ARG A 41 -2.26 -24.05 -3.90
CA ARG A 41 -1.00 -23.82 -4.62
C ARG A 41 -1.25 -22.85 -5.77
N TYR A 42 -0.59 -21.70 -5.74
CA TYR A 42 -0.58 -20.75 -6.86
C TYR A 42 0.69 -20.92 -7.67
N ASN A 43 0.54 -20.96 -9.01
CA ASN A 43 1.65 -20.93 -9.94
C ASN A 43 2.19 -19.50 -10.02
N LEU A 44 3.51 -19.33 -9.97
CA LEU A 44 4.19 -18.04 -10.10
C LEU A 44 5.02 -17.96 -11.38
N ASN A 45 4.87 -18.89 -12.33
CA ASN A 45 5.55 -18.81 -13.62
C ASN A 45 5.06 -17.56 -14.39
N PRO A 46 5.98 -16.70 -14.90
CA PRO A 46 5.61 -15.50 -15.66
C PRO A 46 4.82 -15.79 -16.95
N GLN A 47 4.86 -17.02 -17.47
CA GLN A 47 4.05 -17.44 -18.62
C GLN A 47 2.55 -17.53 -18.30
N VAL A 48 2.17 -17.56 -17.01
CA VAL A 48 0.76 -17.61 -16.58
C VAL A 48 0.36 -16.45 -15.68
N VAL A 49 1.32 -15.82 -15.01
CA VAL A 49 1.12 -14.61 -14.19
C VAL A 49 1.37 -13.39 -15.04
N ASP A 50 0.29 -12.68 -15.39
CA ASP A 50 0.38 -11.45 -16.19
C ASP A 50 0.81 -10.27 -15.32
N LEU A 51 0.36 -10.22 -14.07
CA LEU A 51 0.59 -9.08 -13.19
C LEU A 51 0.68 -9.47 -11.70
N ILE A 52 1.60 -8.82 -10.99
CA ILE A 52 1.70 -8.87 -9.53
C ILE A 52 1.37 -7.49 -8.95
N GLY A 53 0.34 -7.44 -8.12
CA GLY A 53 -0.07 -6.26 -7.38
C GLY A 53 0.58 -6.23 -6.00
N PHE A 54 1.14 -5.08 -5.64
CA PHE A 54 1.74 -4.82 -4.34
C PHE A 54 1.03 -3.68 -3.63
N CYS A 55 0.97 -3.79 -2.29
CA CYS A 55 0.57 -2.69 -1.42
C CYS A 55 1.56 -2.61 -0.27
N THR A 56 2.11 -1.42 0.00
CA THR A 56 3.14 -1.24 1.02
C THR A 56 3.17 0.17 1.62
N LYS A 57 3.61 0.29 2.87
CA LYS A 57 4.01 1.56 3.50
C LYS A 57 5.51 1.80 3.46
N ASN A 58 6.30 0.82 3.02
CA ASN A 58 7.75 0.90 2.93
C ASN A 58 8.28 0.08 1.75
N PRO A 59 8.38 0.68 0.53
CA PRO A 59 8.86 -0.04 -0.65
C PRO A 59 10.37 -0.29 -0.65
N LYS A 60 11.14 0.41 0.20
CA LYS A 60 12.60 0.40 0.21
C LYS A 60 13.24 -0.99 0.22
N PRO A 61 12.80 -1.94 1.09
CA PRO A 61 13.46 -3.24 1.18
C PRO A 61 13.32 -4.07 -0.09
N MET A 62 12.28 -3.82 -0.89
CA MET A 62 12.04 -4.55 -2.13
C MET A 62 12.83 -4.01 -3.33
N LEU A 63 13.30 -2.75 -3.28
CA LEU A 63 14.02 -2.12 -4.41
C LEU A 63 15.23 -2.92 -4.90
N ARG A 64 15.92 -3.64 -4.00
CA ARG A 64 17.08 -4.48 -4.34
C ARG A 64 16.72 -5.77 -5.10
N TYR A 65 15.43 -6.08 -5.23
CA TYR A 65 14.94 -7.32 -5.82
C TYR A 65 14.16 -7.11 -7.13
N MET A 66 14.08 -5.87 -7.62
CA MET A 66 13.24 -5.54 -8.78
C MET A 66 13.63 -6.30 -10.06
N GLU A 67 14.89 -6.72 -10.19
CA GLU A 67 15.37 -7.56 -11.31
C GLU A 67 14.60 -8.89 -11.43
N TYR A 68 14.19 -9.49 -10.31
CA TYR A 68 13.44 -10.74 -10.29
C TYR A 68 11.96 -10.56 -10.69
N LEU A 69 11.47 -9.33 -10.64
CA LEU A 69 10.07 -8.99 -10.94
C LEU A 69 9.88 -8.47 -12.37
N GLN A 70 10.98 -8.18 -13.10
CA GLN A 70 10.95 -7.74 -14.50
C GLN A 70 10.13 -8.65 -15.44
N PRO A 71 10.09 -9.99 -15.28
CA PRO A 71 9.30 -10.84 -16.15
C PRO A 71 7.77 -10.70 -15.99
N TYR A 72 7.31 -9.96 -14.99
CA TYR A 72 5.88 -9.81 -14.69
C TYR A 72 5.45 -8.36 -14.93
N GLY A 73 4.19 -8.19 -15.33
CA GLY A 73 3.52 -6.90 -15.11
C GLY A 73 3.49 -6.58 -13.61
N GLN A 74 3.56 -5.31 -13.27
CA GLN A 74 3.57 -4.87 -11.87
C GLN A 74 2.61 -3.70 -11.68
N TYR A 75 1.94 -3.68 -10.54
CA TYR A 75 1.25 -2.49 -10.08
C TYR A 75 1.48 -2.28 -8.60
N TRP A 76 1.93 -1.09 -8.24
CA TRP A 76 2.36 -0.75 -6.89
C TRP A 76 1.45 0.28 -6.27
N PHE A 77 0.78 -0.07 -5.18
CA PHE A 77 0.20 0.91 -4.28
C PHE A 77 1.18 1.16 -3.13
N VAL A 78 1.64 2.41 -3.02
CA VAL A 78 2.46 2.83 -1.88
C VAL A 78 1.65 3.80 -1.05
N THR A 79 1.39 3.45 0.20
CA THR A 79 0.74 4.34 1.15
C THR A 79 1.77 5.30 1.73
N ILE A 80 1.52 6.61 1.57
CA ILE A 80 2.32 7.66 2.19
C ILE A 80 1.37 8.51 3.00
N THR A 81 1.44 8.37 4.32
CA THR A 81 0.65 9.09 5.30
C THR A 81 1.61 9.86 6.22
N PRO A 82 1.45 11.18 6.39
CA PRO A 82 2.35 12.05 7.16
C PRO A 82 2.05 11.97 8.68
N TYR A 83 1.82 10.74 9.14
CA TYR A 83 1.51 10.46 10.53
C TYR A 83 2.79 10.30 11.35
N GLY A 84 2.71 10.73 12.60
CA GLY A 84 3.75 10.57 13.59
C GLY A 84 3.81 9.15 14.12
N LYS A 85 4.85 8.90 14.92
CA LYS A 85 5.14 7.58 15.50
C LYS A 85 4.11 7.10 16.51
N GLU A 86 3.30 8.02 17.03
CA GLU A 86 2.15 7.73 17.88
C GLU A 86 1.02 7.01 17.12
N ILE A 87 0.94 7.16 15.80
CA ILE A 87 -0.03 6.45 14.94
C ILE A 87 0.66 5.31 14.18
N GLU A 88 1.83 5.57 13.59
CA GLU A 88 2.54 4.63 12.71
C GLU A 88 3.98 4.37 13.19
N PRO A 89 4.17 3.66 14.32
CA PRO A 89 5.47 3.54 14.97
C PRO A 89 6.55 2.90 14.08
N LEU A 90 6.15 1.93 13.25
CA LEU A 90 7.05 1.13 12.43
C LEU A 90 7.19 1.64 10.98
N VAL A 91 6.39 2.63 10.58
CA VAL A 91 6.45 3.19 9.22
C VAL A 91 7.57 4.22 9.15
N PRO A 92 8.45 4.21 8.12
CA PRO A 92 9.47 5.24 7.97
C PRO A 92 8.87 6.65 7.85
N ASP A 93 9.66 7.69 8.11
CA ASP A 93 9.22 9.07 7.86
C ASP A 93 8.75 9.21 6.40
N TRP A 94 7.59 9.85 6.22
CA TRP A 94 6.92 9.93 4.93
C TRP A 94 7.82 10.52 3.84
N ARG A 95 8.76 11.41 4.19
CA ARG A 95 9.67 12.02 3.22
C ARG A 95 10.63 11.00 2.62
N ASN A 96 11.08 10.03 3.42
CA ASN A 96 11.88 8.91 2.92
C ASN A 96 11.03 7.98 2.04
N VAL A 97 9.79 7.70 2.45
CA VAL A 97 8.87 6.87 1.65
C VAL A 97 8.57 7.53 0.30
N THR A 98 8.41 8.86 0.24
CA THR A 98 8.28 9.62 -1.01
C THR A 98 9.51 9.49 -1.90
N ASP A 99 10.72 9.52 -1.34
CA ASP A 99 11.94 9.35 -2.14
C ASP A 99 12.06 7.93 -2.69
N ASP A 100 11.72 6.92 -1.88
CA ASP A 100 11.69 5.52 -2.31
C ASP A 100 10.55 5.25 -3.32
N PHE A 101 9.42 5.95 -3.20
CA PHE A 101 8.35 5.95 -4.22
C PHE A 101 8.86 6.46 -5.56
N ILE A 102 9.56 7.60 -5.58
CA ILE A 102 10.11 8.18 -6.81
C ILE A 102 11.10 7.21 -7.46
N ARG A 103 11.95 6.56 -6.65
CA ARG A 103 12.87 5.52 -7.15
C ARG A 103 12.11 4.35 -7.75
N LEU A 104 11.08 3.85 -7.07
CA LEU A 104 10.26 2.76 -7.56
C LEU A 104 9.54 3.13 -8.86
N SER A 105 8.94 4.31 -8.93
CA SER A 105 8.26 4.85 -10.11
C SER A 105 9.19 4.88 -11.33
N ARG A 106 10.45 5.30 -11.16
CA ARG A 106 11.44 5.27 -12.24
C ARG A 106 11.77 3.87 -12.74
N ILE A 107 11.59 2.84 -11.91
CA ILE A 107 11.84 1.44 -12.26
C ILE A 107 10.62 0.83 -12.97
N VAL A 108 9.42 1.06 -12.45
CA VAL A 108 8.20 0.37 -12.93
C VAL A 108 7.42 1.18 -13.96
N GLY A 109 7.65 2.49 -14.03
CA GLY A 109 6.90 3.41 -14.88
C GLY A 109 5.73 4.07 -14.16
N VAL A 110 5.39 5.28 -14.62
CA VAL A 110 4.36 6.15 -14.04
C VAL A 110 2.95 5.53 -14.00
N ASP A 111 2.67 4.62 -14.94
CA ASP A 111 1.37 3.94 -15.07
C ASP A 111 1.27 2.65 -14.25
N SER A 112 2.37 2.23 -13.61
CA SER A 112 2.46 1.00 -12.81
C SER A 112 2.60 1.28 -11.31
N ILE A 113 2.31 2.51 -10.87
CA ILE A 113 2.39 2.92 -9.47
C ILE A 113 1.34 3.97 -9.14
N GLY A 114 0.70 3.80 -7.98
CA GLY A 114 -0.24 4.75 -7.39
C GLY A 114 0.13 5.05 -5.95
N TRP A 115 -0.03 6.31 -5.54
CA TRP A 115 0.10 6.70 -4.14
C TRP A 115 -1.25 6.58 -3.44
N ARG A 116 -1.25 6.07 -2.21
CA ARG A 116 -2.41 6.03 -1.33
C ARG A 116 -2.23 7.02 -0.18
N TYR A 117 -3.10 8.03 -0.12
CA TYR A 117 -3.29 8.87 1.06
C TYR A 117 -4.48 8.32 1.85
N ASP A 118 -4.26 7.15 2.45
CA ASP A 118 -5.31 6.33 3.04
C ASP A 118 -4.77 5.45 4.18
N PRO A 119 -5.48 5.36 5.32
CA PRO A 119 -6.71 6.10 5.66
C PRO A 119 -6.44 7.48 6.25
N MET A 120 -7.29 8.45 5.90
CA MET A 120 -7.40 9.74 6.58
C MET A 120 -8.33 9.65 7.79
N PHE A 121 -7.97 10.29 8.90
CA PHE A 121 -8.86 10.48 10.04
C PHE A 121 -8.68 11.88 10.60
N ILE A 122 -9.76 12.46 11.13
CA ILE A 122 -9.72 13.80 11.71
C ILE A 122 -9.75 13.66 13.22
N TYR A 123 -8.62 13.94 13.87
CA TYR A 123 -8.51 13.88 15.33
C TYR A 123 -7.33 14.70 15.84
N ASP A 124 -7.57 15.55 16.82
CA ASP A 124 -6.55 16.33 17.54
C ASP A 124 -5.54 17.01 16.59
N THR A 125 -4.30 16.53 16.53
CA THR A 125 -3.23 17.10 15.70
C THR A 125 -3.43 16.85 14.18
N TYR A 126 -4.35 15.96 13.78
CA TYR A 126 -4.67 15.62 12.39
C TYR A 126 -5.94 16.35 11.95
N THR A 127 -5.83 17.67 11.77
CA THR A 127 -6.95 18.51 11.30
C THR A 127 -7.09 18.46 9.77
N ILE A 128 -8.21 18.98 9.26
CA ILE A 128 -8.44 19.11 7.81
C ILE A 128 -7.34 19.99 7.18
N GLU A 129 -7.00 21.10 7.84
CA GLU A 129 -5.99 22.06 7.36
C GLU A 129 -4.61 21.40 7.25
N ARG A 130 -4.25 20.57 8.24
CA ARG A 130 -3.01 19.79 8.17
C ARG A 130 -3.05 18.78 7.03
N HIS A 131 -4.15 18.05 6.87
CA HIS A 131 -4.27 17.10 5.76
C HIS A 131 -4.14 17.77 4.40
N LEU A 132 -4.74 18.95 4.21
CA LEU A 132 -4.61 19.74 2.98
C LEU A 132 -3.15 20.15 2.73
N HIS A 133 -2.49 20.70 3.76
CA HIS A 133 -1.08 21.09 3.68
C HIS A 133 -0.18 19.90 3.32
N ASP A 134 -0.28 18.80 4.08
CA ASP A 134 0.59 17.64 3.88
C ASP A 134 0.30 16.94 2.54
N PHE A 135 -0.97 16.89 2.12
CA PHE A 135 -1.36 16.35 0.82
C PHE A 135 -0.75 17.17 -0.31
N GLU A 136 -0.82 18.51 -0.25
CA GLU A 136 -0.21 19.40 -1.23
C GLU A 136 1.31 19.21 -1.28
N GLU A 137 1.98 19.11 -0.12
CA GLU A 137 3.42 18.87 -0.04
C GLU A 137 3.80 17.54 -0.72
N ILE A 138 3.09 16.44 -0.42
CA ILE A 138 3.37 15.13 -1.01
C ILE A 138 3.04 15.12 -2.52
N ALA A 139 1.87 15.63 -2.91
CA ALA A 139 1.45 15.67 -4.31
C ALA A 139 2.42 16.47 -5.18
N SER A 140 2.93 17.60 -4.67
CA SER A 140 3.93 18.42 -5.36
C SER A 140 5.23 17.64 -5.63
N ARG A 141 5.69 16.84 -4.66
CA ARG A 141 6.90 15.99 -4.79
C ARG A 141 6.68 14.81 -5.74
N LEU A 142 5.48 14.26 -5.76
CA LEU A 142 5.12 13.11 -6.61
C LEU A 142 4.77 13.49 -8.05
N LYS A 143 4.70 14.78 -8.38
CA LYS A 143 4.40 15.27 -9.73
C LYS A 143 5.32 14.63 -10.77
N GLY A 144 4.71 13.96 -11.76
CA GLY A 144 5.41 13.28 -12.84
C GLY A 144 5.90 11.86 -12.50
N TYR A 145 5.66 11.38 -11.28
CA TYR A 145 6.04 10.03 -10.83
C TYR A 145 4.83 9.11 -10.60
N THR A 146 3.61 9.61 -10.69
CA THR A 146 2.40 8.79 -10.75
C THR A 146 1.27 9.57 -11.41
N ASN A 147 0.34 8.82 -12.02
CA ASN A 147 -0.94 9.34 -12.52
C ASN A 147 -2.12 8.95 -11.62
N THR A 148 -1.87 8.24 -10.52
CA THR A 148 -2.92 7.67 -9.66
C THR A 148 -2.71 8.03 -8.21
N CYS A 149 -3.71 8.68 -7.63
CA CYS A 149 -3.83 8.88 -6.19
C CYS A 149 -5.14 8.25 -5.71
N VAL A 150 -5.06 7.44 -4.65
CA VAL A 150 -6.24 6.93 -3.94
C VAL A 150 -6.31 7.60 -2.58
N ILE A 151 -7.49 8.10 -2.26
CA ILE A 151 -7.78 8.76 -1.01
C ILE A 151 -9.00 8.08 -0.41
N SER A 152 -8.93 7.72 0.87
CA SER A 152 -10.09 7.28 1.63
C SER A 152 -10.01 7.72 3.08
N PHE A 153 -11.18 7.72 3.72
CA PHE A 153 -11.34 8.06 5.12
C PHE A 153 -11.43 6.78 5.94
N ILE A 154 -11.01 6.85 7.20
CA ILE A 154 -11.06 5.71 8.10
C ILE A 154 -12.51 5.23 8.25
N ASP A 155 -12.73 3.96 7.93
CA ASP A 155 -13.97 3.27 8.28
C ASP A 155 -13.82 2.70 9.71
N LEU A 156 -14.73 3.08 10.59
CA LEU A 156 -14.76 2.64 11.99
C LEU A 156 -15.25 1.19 12.10
N TYR A 157 -14.40 0.22 11.79
CA TYR A 157 -14.68 -1.20 12.01
C TYR A 157 -14.23 -1.66 13.41
N SER A 158 -14.76 -2.80 13.88
CA SER A 158 -14.60 -3.30 15.26
C SER A 158 -13.14 -3.37 15.74
N LYS A 159 -12.20 -3.70 14.84
CA LYS A 159 -10.76 -3.76 15.14
C LYS A 159 -10.11 -2.37 15.29
N VAL A 160 -10.57 -1.40 14.51
CA VAL A 160 -10.12 0.00 14.60
C VAL A 160 -10.64 0.60 15.92
N MET A 161 -11.90 0.37 16.26
CA MET A 161 -12.47 0.80 17.55
C MET A 161 -11.79 0.15 18.76
N HIS A 162 -11.27 -1.08 18.61
CA HIS A 162 -10.51 -1.75 19.67
C HIS A 162 -9.12 -1.14 19.88
N ASN A 163 -8.42 -0.78 18.78
CA ASN A 163 -7.07 -0.22 18.83
C ASN A 163 -7.05 1.31 19.05
N PHE A 164 -8.10 2.02 18.62
CA PHE A 164 -8.26 3.48 18.67
C PHE A 164 -9.73 3.83 18.97
N PRO A 165 -10.20 3.71 20.22
CA PRO A 165 -11.62 3.90 20.56
C PRO A 165 -12.15 5.33 20.35
N GLU A 166 -11.27 6.32 20.29
CA GLU A 166 -11.60 7.74 20.22
C GLU A 166 -11.81 8.26 18.79
N VAL A 167 -11.52 7.43 17.77
CA VAL A 167 -11.55 7.86 16.37
C VAL A 167 -12.98 8.07 15.87
N LYS A 168 -13.21 9.20 15.18
CA LYS A 168 -14.50 9.58 14.60
C LYS A 168 -14.43 9.50 13.07
N SER A 169 -15.51 9.03 12.44
CA SER A 169 -15.64 9.05 10.98
C SER A 169 -15.91 10.47 10.48
N VAL A 170 -15.52 10.74 9.24
CA VAL A 170 -15.81 12.01 8.57
C VAL A 170 -17.24 11.97 8.02
N SER A 171 -18.07 12.98 8.32
CA SER A 171 -19.44 13.05 7.83
C SER A 171 -19.48 13.29 6.31
N GLN A 172 -20.38 12.58 5.62
CA GLN A 172 -20.54 12.62 4.16
C GLN A 172 -20.85 14.02 3.61
N SER A 173 -21.43 14.91 4.43
CA SER A 173 -21.70 16.32 4.09
C SER A 173 -20.46 17.20 3.94
N SER A 174 -19.28 16.70 4.30
CA SER A 174 -18.00 17.41 4.23
C SER A 174 -17.16 17.04 3.00
N LEU A 175 -17.66 16.17 2.12
CA LEU A 175 -16.87 15.52 1.06
C LEU A 175 -17.38 15.88 -0.34
N THR A 176 -16.50 16.44 -1.19
CA THR A 176 -16.79 16.74 -2.61
C THR A 176 -16.14 15.73 -3.57
N ILE A 177 -15.62 14.61 -3.08
CA ILE A 177 -14.82 13.67 -3.88
C ILE A 177 -15.48 12.28 -3.93
N THR A 178 -15.51 11.68 -5.13
CA THR A 178 -16.10 10.37 -5.42
C THR A 178 -15.39 9.25 -4.65
N TYR A 179 -16.16 8.53 -3.85
CA TYR A 179 -15.73 7.41 -3.00
C TYR A 179 -15.27 6.20 -3.85
N TRP A 180 -14.08 5.69 -3.57
CA TRP A 180 -13.72 4.29 -3.82
C TRP A 180 -13.56 3.62 -2.46
N ARG A 181 -14.37 2.60 -2.16
CA ARG A 181 -14.24 1.80 -0.92
C ARG A 181 -12.98 0.92 -1.01
N GLY A 182 -11.84 1.50 -0.65
CA GLY A 182 -10.58 0.80 -0.48
C GLY A 182 -10.50 0.21 0.92
N TRP A 183 -10.27 -1.10 1.02
CA TRP A 183 -10.06 -1.80 2.28
C TRP A 183 -8.79 -1.28 2.96
N ILE A 184 -8.95 -0.79 4.19
CA ILE A 184 -7.87 -0.43 5.11
C ILE A 184 -7.26 -1.75 5.61
N TRP A 185 -5.99 -2.00 5.29
CA TRP A 185 -5.24 -3.19 5.74
C TRP A 185 -4.13 -2.77 6.71
#